data_AF-A0A840Y3M2-F1
#
_entry.id   AF-A0A840Y3M2-F1
#
_cell.length_a   1.000
_cell.length_b   1.000
_cell.length_c   1.000
_cell.angle_alpha   90.00
_cell.angle_beta   90.00
_cell.angle_gamma   90.00
#
_symmetry.space_group_name_H-M   'P 1'
#
loop_
_entity.id
_entity.type
_entity.pdbx_description
1 polymer ?
#
loop_
_entity_poly.entity_id
_entity_poly.type
_entity_poly.pdbx_seq_one_letter_code
_entity_poly.pdbx_strand_id
1 'polypeptide(L)'
;MIRSLALLAAIALAACEQGGVWDSLPRDDSPDGRACREEAARDPEVRRIASAQTGGVNPTQDARVRQELMDALPRAWNACMLRRGAAPAGGVEPLRRRTF
;
A
#
# COMPACT_ATOMS: atom_id res chain seq x y z
N MET A 1 -34.31 3.55 -4.43
CA MET A 1 -33.48 4.77 -4.60
C MET A 1 -32.37 4.92 -3.54
N ILE A 2 -32.47 4.32 -2.35
CA ILE A 2 -31.44 4.42 -1.28
C ILE A 2 -30.15 3.63 -1.61
N ARG A 3 -30.26 2.59 -2.45
CA ARG A 3 -29.17 1.66 -2.77
C ARG A 3 -28.03 2.31 -3.59
N SER A 4 -28.33 3.34 -4.37
CA SER A 4 -27.33 4.05 -5.19
C SER A 4 -26.47 5.02 -4.38
N LEU A 5 -27.02 5.58 -3.29
CA LEU A 5 -26.28 6.47 -2.39
C LEU A 5 -25.22 5.72 -1.58
N ALA A 6 -25.52 4.49 -1.17
CA ALA A 6 -24.55 3.63 -0.47
C ALA A 6 -23.34 3.28 -1.37
N LEU A 7 -23.57 3.08 -2.67
CA LEU A 7 -22.49 2.81 -3.62
C LEU A 7 -21.58 4.03 -3.82
N LEU A 8 -22.16 5.23 -3.95
CA LEU A 8 -21.42 6.48 -4.11
C LEU A 8 -20.59 6.83 -2.87
N ALA A 9 -21.12 6.58 -1.66
CA ALA A 9 -20.36 6.75 -0.42
C ALA A 9 -19.17 5.77 -0.35
N ALA A 10 -19.36 4.51 -0.74
CA ALA A 10 -18.27 3.53 -0.75
C ALA A 10 -17.15 3.88 -1.74
N ILE A 11 -17.49 4.45 -2.90
CA ILE A 11 -16.49 4.89 -3.91
C ILE A 11 -15.73 6.13 -3.41
N ALA A 12 -16.42 7.07 -2.74
CA ALA A 12 -15.77 8.26 -2.19
C ALA A 12 -14.77 7.92 -1.06
N LEU A 13 -15.06 6.90 -0.23
CA LEU A 13 -14.11 6.41 0.78
C LEU A 13 -12.94 5.63 0.17
N ALA A 14 -13.14 4.91 -0.94
CA ALA A 14 -12.05 4.23 -1.64
C ALA A 14 -11.06 5.22 -2.29
N ALA A 15 -11.52 6.42 -2.67
CA ALA A 15 -10.67 7.44 -3.28
C ALA A 15 -9.72 8.13 -2.28
N CYS A 16 -10.01 8.11 -0.97
CA CYS A 16 -9.12 8.72 0.04
C CYS A 16 -7.90 7.86 0.39
N GLU A 17 -7.89 6.58 0.04
CA GLU A 17 -6.70 5.71 0.18
C GLU A 17 -5.79 5.79 -1.06
N GLN A 18 -6.27 6.41 -2.13
CA GLN A 18 -5.64 6.42 -3.45
C GLN A 18 -4.69 7.63 -3.60
N GLY A 19 -3.63 7.68 -2.79
CA GLY A 19 -2.56 8.64 -2.96
C GLY A 19 -1.54 8.63 -1.83
N GLY A 20 -0.26 8.43 -2.15
CA GLY A 20 0.84 8.41 -1.18
C GLY A 20 1.69 7.15 -1.24
N VAL A 21 1.95 6.53 -0.08
CA VAL A 21 2.78 5.29 -0.01
C VAL A 21 2.21 4.12 -0.80
N TRP A 22 0.89 4.11 -1.03
CA TRP A 22 0.18 3.12 -1.83
C TRP A 22 0.48 3.20 -3.32
N ASP A 23 0.99 4.33 -3.82
CA ASP A 23 1.44 4.44 -5.22
C ASP A 23 2.72 3.65 -5.50
N SER A 24 3.41 3.15 -4.45
CA SER A 24 4.53 2.22 -4.60
C SER A 24 4.11 0.80 -4.98
N LEU A 25 2.82 0.46 -4.80
CA LEU A 25 2.31 -0.85 -5.17
C LEU A 25 2.01 -0.93 -6.67
N PRO A 26 2.21 -2.10 -7.30
CA PRO A 26 1.72 -2.33 -8.64
C PRO A 26 0.21 -2.09 -8.75
N ARG A 27 -0.20 -1.40 -9.81
CA ARG A 27 -1.62 -1.25 -10.16
C ARG A 27 -2.14 -2.57 -10.69
N ASP A 28 -2.77 -3.33 -9.81
CA ASP A 28 -3.41 -4.61 -10.12
C ASP A 28 -4.87 -4.58 -9.63
N ASP A 29 -5.82 -4.43 -10.55
CA ASP A 29 -7.24 -4.37 -10.23
C ASP A 29 -7.92 -5.74 -10.15
N SER A 30 -7.15 -6.83 -10.26
CA SER A 30 -7.66 -8.18 -10.05
C SER A 30 -8.21 -8.38 -8.64
N PRO A 31 -9.11 -9.36 -8.43
CA PRO A 31 -9.59 -9.71 -7.09
C PRO A 31 -8.46 -10.00 -6.10
N ASP A 32 -7.39 -10.64 -6.55
CA ASP A 32 -6.22 -10.94 -5.73
C ASP A 32 -5.39 -9.69 -5.43
N GLY A 33 -5.17 -8.83 -6.42
CA GLY A 33 -4.50 -7.55 -6.23
C GLY A 33 -5.20 -6.68 -5.19
N ARG A 34 -6.55 -6.61 -5.21
CA ARG A 34 -7.35 -5.89 -4.21
C ARG A 34 -7.24 -6.53 -2.82
N ALA A 35 -7.39 -7.84 -2.71
CA ALA A 35 -7.34 -8.52 -1.43
C ALA A 35 -5.93 -8.48 -0.81
N CYS A 36 -4.88 -8.56 -1.63
CA CYS A 36 -3.50 -8.41 -1.17
C CYS A 36 -3.15 -6.96 -0.78
N ARG A 37 -3.82 -5.95 -1.32
CA ARG A 37 -3.72 -4.57 -0.81
C ARG A 37 -4.29 -4.47 0.60
N GLU A 38 -5.48 -5.03 0.84
CA GLU A 38 -6.07 -5.08 2.19
C GLU A 38 -5.22 -5.88 3.18
N GLU A 39 -4.60 -6.97 2.72
CA GLU A 39 -3.70 -7.77 3.56
C GLU A 39 -2.41 -7.02 3.89
N ALA A 40 -1.80 -6.34 2.91
CA ALA A 40 -0.63 -5.50 3.13
C ALA A 40 -0.91 -4.34 4.11
N ALA A 41 -2.14 -3.78 4.09
CA ALA A 41 -2.55 -2.76 5.06
C ALA A 41 -2.63 -3.28 6.51
N ARG A 42 -2.91 -4.57 6.67
CA ARG A 42 -3.03 -5.24 7.97
C ARG A 42 -1.72 -5.87 8.45
N ASP A 43 -0.68 -5.84 7.62
CA ASP A 43 0.62 -6.41 7.94
C ASP A 43 1.21 -5.79 9.22
N PRO A 44 1.72 -6.60 10.17
CA PRO A 44 2.22 -6.09 11.44
C PRO A 44 3.44 -5.19 11.30
N GLU A 45 4.32 -5.41 10.32
CA GLU A 45 5.49 -4.56 10.06
C GLU A 45 5.02 -3.19 9.53
N VAL A 46 4.10 -3.19 8.55
CA VAL A 46 3.52 -1.96 7.99
C VAL A 46 2.84 -1.14 9.08
N ARG A 47 2.02 -1.77 9.93
CA ARG A 47 1.32 -1.10 11.04
C ARG A 47 2.30 -0.54 12.07
N ARG A 48 3.37 -1.27 12.40
CA ARG A 48 4.42 -0.80 13.32
C ARG A 48 5.10 0.45 12.76
N ILE A 49 5.45 0.46 11.48
CA ILE A 49 6.08 1.63 10.84
C ILE A 49 5.11 2.81 10.80
N ALA A 50 3.86 2.58 10.39
CA ALA A 50 2.83 3.62 10.33
C ALA A 50 2.55 4.27 11.70
N SER A 51 2.64 3.49 12.80
CA SER A 51 2.46 4.02 14.16
C SER A 51 3.52 5.04 14.60
N ALA A 52 4.66 5.11 13.91
CA ALA A 52 5.73 6.06 14.20
C ALA A 52 5.56 7.42 13.51
N GLN A 53 4.45 7.61 12.78
CA GLN A 53 4.11 8.86 12.10
C GLN A 53 3.69 9.92 13.12
N THR A 54 4.18 11.15 12.96
CA THR A 54 3.98 12.25 13.92
C THR A 54 2.92 13.26 13.48
N GLY A 55 2.30 13.05 12.31
CA GLY A 55 1.24 13.93 11.81
C GLY A 55 1.72 15.34 11.45
N GLY A 56 2.96 15.48 10.97
CA GLY A 56 3.57 16.75 10.57
C GLY A 56 4.33 17.47 11.67
N VAL A 57 4.28 17.00 12.92
CA VAL A 57 5.01 17.60 14.06
C VAL A 57 6.52 17.48 13.87
N ASN A 58 6.99 16.39 13.25
CA ASN A 58 8.39 16.20 12.87
C ASN A 58 8.49 15.76 11.40
N PRO A 59 8.73 16.70 10.47
CA PRO A 59 8.74 16.40 9.03
C PRO A 59 9.88 15.45 8.62
N THR A 60 11.02 15.48 9.30
CA THR A 60 12.15 14.56 9.05
C THR A 60 11.79 13.13 9.44
N GLN A 61 11.15 12.96 10.60
CA GLN A 61 10.67 11.66 11.05
C GLN A 61 9.58 11.12 10.10
N ASP A 62 8.64 11.97 9.69
CA ASP A 62 7.58 11.57 8.76
C ASP A 62 8.12 11.19 7.38
N ALA A 63 9.15 11.90 6.89
CA ALA A 63 9.85 11.52 5.66
C ALA A 63 10.52 10.15 5.77
N ARG A 64 11.16 9.84 6.92
CA ARG A 64 11.74 8.52 7.19
C ARG A 64 10.68 7.43 7.23
N VAL A 65 9.60 7.64 7.99
CA VAL A 65 8.46 6.71 8.07
C VAL A 65 7.86 6.47 6.69
N ARG A 66 7.72 7.51 5.86
CA ARG A 66 7.25 7.38 4.49
C ARG A 66 8.16 6.49 3.65
N GLN A 67 9.48 6.65 3.72
CA GLN A 67 10.43 5.79 3.01
C GLN A 67 10.35 4.33 3.48
N GLU A 68 10.28 4.11 4.80
CA GLU A 68 10.13 2.76 5.37
C GLU A 68 8.83 2.09 4.88
N LEU A 69 7.72 2.84 4.76
CA LEU A 69 6.45 2.33 4.22
C LEU A 69 6.54 2.01 2.72
N MET A 70 7.22 2.84 1.92
CA MET A 70 7.44 2.59 0.49
C MET A 70 8.21 1.29 0.23
N ASP A 71 9.05 0.89 1.18
CA ASP A 71 9.81 -0.36 1.11
C ASP A 71 9.01 -1.56 1.66
N ALA A 72 8.26 -1.38 2.75
CA ALA A 72 7.53 -2.47 3.42
C ALA A 72 6.26 -2.90 2.68
N LEU A 73 5.51 -1.94 2.12
CA LEU A 73 4.24 -2.22 1.43
C LEU A 73 4.40 -3.15 0.22
N PRO A 74 5.33 -2.92 -0.72
CA PRO A 74 5.54 -3.82 -1.84
C PRO A 74 5.96 -5.23 -1.42
N ARG A 75 6.76 -5.36 -0.36
CA ARG A 75 7.15 -6.68 0.19
C ARG A 75 5.95 -7.45 0.71
N ALA A 76 5.11 -6.81 1.53
CA ALA A 76 3.91 -7.44 2.07
C ALA A 76 2.91 -7.85 0.96
N TRP A 77 2.70 -6.96 -0.01
CA TRP A 77 1.85 -7.23 -1.17
C TRP A 77 2.38 -8.40 -2.02
N ASN A 78 3.67 -8.39 -2.38
CA ASN A 78 4.30 -9.46 -3.16
C ASN A 78 4.23 -10.81 -2.43
N ALA A 79 4.48 -10.83 -1.11
CA ALA A 79 4.37 -12.04 -0.31
C ALA A 79 2.94 -12.61 -0.29
N CYS A 80 1.92 -11.76 -0.32
CA CYS A 80 0.53 -12.19 -0.46
C CYS A 80 0.26 -12.76 -1.87
N MET A 81 0.67 -12.06 -2.92
CA MET A 81 0.46 -12.49 -4.30
C MET A 81 1.15 -13.83 -4.60
N LEU A 82 2.36 -14.03 -4.09
CA LEU A 82 3.10 -15.30 -4.19
C LEU A 82 2.36 -16.45 -3.51
N ARG A 83 1.85 -16.26 -2.28
CA ARG A 83 1.07 -17.28 -1.57
C ARG A 83 -0.23 -17.65 -2.27
N ARG A 84 -0.82 -16.71 -3.02
CA ARG A 84 -2.04 -16.93 -3.80
C ARG A 84 -1.79 -17.54 -5.18
N GLY A 85 -0.53 -17.67 -5.59
CA GLY A 85 -0.19 -18.09 -6.96
C GLY A 85 -0.57 -17.06 -8.02
N ALA A 86 -0.91 -15.83 -7.62
CA ALA A 86 -1.31 -14.74 -8.49
C ALA A 86 -0.14 -13.79 -8.80
N ALA A 87 1.07 -14.09 -8.30
CA ALA A 87 2.25 -13.26 -8.49
C ALA A 87 2.42 -12.88 -9.97
N PRO A 88 2.52 -11.58 -10.29
CA PRO A 88 2.68 -11.15 -11.67
C PRO A 88 3.92 -11.81 -12.28
N ALA A 89 3.74 -12.47 -13.42
CA ALA A 89 4.82 -13.14 -14.13
C ALA A 89 5.82 -12.09 -14.65
N GLY A 90 7.01 -12.05 -14.05
CA GLY A 90 8.14 -11.26 -14.55
C GLY A 90 8.10 -9.78 -14.15
N GLY A 91 8.67 -9.46 -13.00
CA GLY A 91 9.13 -8.12 -12.65
C GLY A 91 10.62 -8.16 -12.36
N VAL A 92 11.41 -7.29 -12.99
CA VAL A 92 12.80 -7.07 -12.56
C VAL A 92 12.76 -6.45 -11.16
N GLU A 93 13.45 -7.06 -10.21
CA GLU A 93 13.63 -6.51 -8.86
C GLU A 93 14.10 -5.03 -8.99
N PRO A 94 13.39 -4.05 -8.42
CA PRO A 94 13.79 -2.66 -8.54
C PRO A 94 15.17 -2.45 -7.89
N LEU A 95 16.16 -2.06 -8.70
CA LEU A 95 17.50 -1.71 -8.22
C LEU A 95 17.37 -0.56 -7.23
N ARG A 96 17.74 -0.81 -5.97
CA ARG A 96 17.80 0.19 -4.90
C ARG A 96 18.84 1.26 -5.26
N ARG A 97 18.44 2.34 -5.93
CA ARG A 97 19.34 3.46 -6.26
C ARG A 97 19.63 4.23 -4.97
N ARG A 98 20.78 3.95 -4.35
CA ARG A 98 21.39 4.85 -3.35
C ARG A 98 21.96 6.06 -4.11
N THR A 99 21.24 7.17 -4.10
CA THR A 99 21.85 8.47 -4.41
C THR A 99 22.67 8.89 -3.19
N PHE A 100 23.98 9.07 -3.40
CA PHE A 100 24.94 9.61 -2.43
C PHE A 100 24.85 11.13 -2.37
#